data_AF-A0A9W2ZHZ6-F1
#
_entry.id   AF-A0A9W2ZHZ6-F1
#
_cell.length_a   1.000
_cell.length_b   1.000
_cell.length_c   1.000
_cell.angle_alpha   90.00
_cell.angle_beta   90.00
_cell.angle_gamma   90.00
#
_symmetry.space_group_name_H-M   'P 1'
#
loop_
_entity.id
_entity.type
_entity.pdbx_description
1 polymer ?
#
loop_
_entity_poly.entity_id
_entity_poly.type
_entity_poly.pdbx_seq_one_letter_code
_entity_poly.pdbx_strand_id
1 'polypeptide(L)'
;MMKLATGKLPFATLNTNERNSVLQPIELMNVIIEEPQIKLPMGQFSQNLIDFVNRCLRKMPALRLSGQDLLQCPDQNRHQF
;
A
#
# COMPACT_ATOMS: atom_id res chain seq x y z
N MET A 1 -5.89 1.15 -3.85
CA MET A 1 -5.49 2.47 -3.31
C MET A 1 -4.10 2.90 -3.77
N MET A 2 -3.01 2.30 -3.30
CA MET A 2 -1.64 2.76 -3.62
C MET A 2 -1.37 2.99 -5.11
N LYS A 3 -1.60 1.99 -5.98
CA LYS A 3 -1.39 2.12 -7.43
C LYS A 3 -2.23 3.24 -8.07
N LEU A 4 -3.45 3.44 -7.59
CA LEU A 4 -4.34 4.47 -8.10
C LEU A 4 -3.88 5.86 -7.64
N ALA A 5 -3.43 5.97 -6.39
CA ALA A 5 -2.93 7.21 -5.81
C ALA A 5 -1.61 7.66 -6.43
N THR A 6 -0.70 6.73 -6.73
CA THR A 6 0.65 7.05 -7.23
C THR A 6 0.80 6.88 -8.75
N GLY A 7 -0.21 6.31 -9.42
CA GLY A 7 -0.16 5.95 -10.85
C GLY A 7 0.80 4.80 -11.17
N LYS A 8 1.46 4.19 -10.17
CA LYS A 8 2.53 3.20 -10.35
C LYS A 8 2.30 1.97 -9.48
N LEU A 9 2.62 0.79 -9.99
CA LEU A 9 2.59 -0.42 -9.18
C LEU A 9 3.74 -0.33 -8.15
N PRO A 10 3.47 -0.44 -6.84
CA PRO A 10 4.45 -0.13 -5.81
C PRO A 10 5.58 -1.18 -5.66
N PHE A 11 5.52 -2.26 -6.44
CA PHE A 11 6.52 -3.33 -6.46
C PHE A 11 7.42 -3.29 -7.71
N ALA A 12 7.12 -2.42 -8.68
CA ALA A 12 7.80 -2.43 -9.99
C ALA A 12 9.22 -1.85 -9.96
N THR A 13 9.62 -1.16 -8.89
CA THR A 13 10.93 -0.47 -8.80
C THR A 13 11.94 -1.18 -7.89
N LEU A 14 11.65 -2.40 -7.42
CA LEU A 14 12.50 -3.12 -6.47
C LEU A 14 13.60 -3.95 -7.15
N ASN A 15 13.55 -4.12 -8.47
CA ASN A 15 14.71 -4.58 -9.23
C ASN A 15 15.60 -3.37 -9.56
N THR A 16 16.63 -3.15 -8.74
CA THR A 16 17.51 -1.98 -8.80
C THR A 16 18.38 -1.89 -10.06
N ASN A 17 18.35 -2.87 -10.96
CA ASN A 17 19.23 -2.89 -12.13
C ASN A 17 18.54 -2.60 -13.47
N GLU A 18 17.21 -2.73 -13.58
CA GLU A 18 16.52 -2.42 -14.84
C GLU A 18 15.14 -1.81 -14.57
N ARG A 19 14.98 -0.52 -14.87
CA ARG A 19 13.73 0.24 -14.72
C ARG A 19 12.53 -0.31 -15.50
N ASN A 20 12.69 -1.41 -16.25
CA ASN A 20 11.69 -2.03 -17.12
C ASN A 20 11.59 -3.57 -17.00
N SER A 21 12.23 -4.19 -15.99
CA SER A 21 12.08 -5.64 -15.76
C SER A 21 10.74 -5.91 -15.05
N VAL A 22 9.79 -6.50 -15.76
CA VAL A 22 8.54 -6.99 -15.16
C VAL A 22 8.90 -8.19 -14.29
N LEU A 23 8.76 -8.04 -12.97
CA LEU A 23 8.94 -9.13 -12.01
C LEU A 23 8.03 -10.30 -12.40
N GLN A 24 8.59 -11.50 -12.45
CA GLN A 24 7.82 -12.72 -12.61
C GLN A 24 6.97 -12.96 -11.34
N PRO A 25 5.86 -13.74 -11.43
CA PRO A 25 4.95 -13.91 -10.31
C PRO A 25 5.61 -14.36 -9.00
N ILE A 26 6.59 -15.28 -9.06
CA ILE A 26 7.31 -15.79 -7.89
C ILE A 26 8.21 -14.70 -7.28
N GLU A 27 8.91 -13.93 -8.11
CA GLU A 27 9.77 -12.82 -7.65
C GLU A 27 8.93 -11.73 -6.98
N LEU A 28 7.76 -11.44 -7.54
CA LEU A 28 6.80 -10.51 -6.95
C LEU A 28 6.28 -11.02 -5.59
N MET A 29 5.99 -12.31 -5.45
CA MET A 29 5.59 -12.89 -4.17
C MET A 29 6.70 -12.76 -3.13
N ASN A 30 7.94 -13.04 -3.50
CA ASN A 30 9.09 -12.89 -2.60
C ASN A 30 9.22 -11.46 -2.11
N VAL A 31 9.11 -10.48 -3.03
CA VAL A 31 9.08 -9.06 -2.67
C VAL A 31 7.92 -8.73 -1.72
N ILE A 32 6.73 -9.23 -1.98
CA ILE A 32 5.54 -9.02 -1.12
C ILE A 32 5.71 -9.64 0.27
N ILE A 33 6.57 -10.65 0.43
CA ILE A 33 6.85 -11.29 1.73
C ILE A 33 7.99 -10.57 2.44
N GLU A 34 9.15 -10.49 1.80
CA GLU A 34 10.44 -10.12 2.40
C GLU A 34 10.63 -8.60 2.54
N GLU A 35 10.26 -7.81 1.54
CA GLU A 35 10.56 -6.37 1.54
C GLU A 35 9.73 -5.61 2.59
N PRO A 36 10.23 -4.49 3.13
CA PRO A 36 9.46 -3.66 4.04
C PRO A 36 8.11 -3.23 3.46
N GLN A 37 7.14 -2.97 4.34
CA GLN A 37 5.85 -2.41 3.93
C GLN A 37 6.04 -1.14 3.11
N ILE A 38 5.43 -1.08 1.92
CA ILE A 38 5.43 0.13 1.10
C ILE A 38 4.60 1.22 1.77
N LYS A 39 5.11 2.45 1.73
CA LYS A 39 4.47 3.64 2.29
C LYS A 39 4.14 4.64 1.19
N LEU A 40 3.05 5.39 1.38
CA LEU A 40 2.73 6.52 0.50
C LEU A 40 3.81 7.62 0.63
N PRO A 41 4.12 8.36 -0.46
CA PRO A 41 4.99 9.52 -0.39
C PRO A 41 4.45 10.56 0.61
N MET A 42 5.28 10.96 1.58
CA MET A 42 4.93 12.03 2.50
C MET A 42 4.81 13.37 1.76
N GLY A 43 3.90 14.23 2.21
CA GLY A 43 3.69 15.57 1.63
C GLY A 43 2.83 15.63 0.37
N GLN A 44 2.46 14.48 -0.23
CA GLN A 44 1.55 14.43 -1.39
C GLN A 44 0.10 14.06 -1.00
N PHE A 45 -0.08 13.44 0.16
CA PHE A 45 -1.36 12.95 0.64
C PHE A 45 -1.61 13.47 2.06
N SER A 46 -2.89 13.52 2.45
CA SER A 46 -3.25 13.87 3.82
C SER A 46 -2.70 12.84 4.80
N GLN A 47 -2.34 13.28 6.01
CA GLN A 47 -1.80 12.38 7.04
C GLN A 47 -2.78 11.25 7.37
N ASN A 48 -4.09 11.55 7.41
CA ASN A 48 -5.13 10.54 7.61
C ASN A 48 -5.09 9.44 6.54
N LEU A 49 -5.04 9.80 5.25
CA LEU A 49 -4.98 8.84 4.16
C LEU A 49 -3.70 7.99 4.22
N ILE A 50 -2.56 8.62 4.56
CA ILE A 50 -1.30 7.93 4.77
C ILE A 50 -1.43 6.90 5.90
N ASP A 51 -1.99 7.30 7.04
CA ASP A 51 -2.17 6.43 8.20
C ASP A 51 -3.14 5.29 7.93
N PHE A 52 -4.24 5.57 7.23
CA PHE A 52 -5.22 4.57 6.79
C PHE A 52 -4.57 3.51 5.89
N VAL A 53 -3.91 3.94 4.81
CA VAL A 53 -3.24 3.02 3.89
C VAL A 53 -2.15 2.23 4.60
N ASN A 54 -1.41 2.85 5.52
CA ASN A 54 -0.39 2.16 6.30
C ASN A 54 -0.97 1.08 7.21
N ARG A 55 -2.14 1.29 7.81
CA ARG A 55 -2.81 0.26 8.63
C ARG A 55 -3.35 -0.90 7.77
N CYS A 56 -3.80 -0.62 6.56
CA CYS A 56 -4.24 -1.63 5.60
C CYS A 56 -3.10 -2.52 5.08
N LEU A 57 -1.90 -1.95 4.91
CA LEU A 57 -0.74 -2.64 4.32
C LEU A 57 0.15 -3.37 5.34
N ARG A 58 -0.28 -3.48 6.61
CA ARG A 58 0.47 -4.19 7.64
C ARG A 58 0.75 -5.63 7.23
N LYS A 59 2.03 -6.01 7.32
CA LYS A 59 2.54 -7.35 7.00
C LYS A 59 2.00 -8.40 7.97
N MET A 60 2.00 -8.08 9.27
CA MET A 60 1.43 -8.95 10.29
C MET A 60 -0.12 -8.92 10.20
N PRO A 61 -0.78 -10.04 9.87
CA PRO A 61 -2.23 -10.04 9.65
C PRO A 61 -3.03 -9.60 10.88
N ALA A 62 -2.58 -9.98 12.08
CA ALA A 62 -3.22 -9.62 13.35
C ALA A 62 -3.23 -8.11 13.64
N LEU A 63 -2.39 -7.33 12.96
CA LEU A 63 -2.34 -5.87 13.10
C LEU A 63 -3.10 -5.13 11.99
N ARG A 64 -3.56 -5.84 10.95
CA ARG A 64 -4.29 -5.24 9.83
C ARG A 64 -5.71 -4.93 10.25
N LEU A 65 -6.26 -3.83 9.74
CA LEU A 65 -7.66 -3.47 9.97
C LEU A 65 -8.58 -4.58 9.45
N SER A 66 -9.56 -4.95 10.28
CA SER A 66 -10.67 -5.81 9.84
C SER A 66 -11.62 -5.04 8.93
N GLY A 67 -12.51 -5.74 8.24
CA GLY A 67 -13.54 -5.10 7.42
C GLY A 67 -14.43 -4.13 8.21
N GLN A 68 -14.72 -4.42 9.48
CA GLN A 68 -15.50 -3.55 10.34
C GLN A 68 -14.72 -2.28 10.73
N ASP A 69 -13.43 -2.42 11.02
CA ASP A 69 -12.56 -1.28 11.35
C ASP A 69 -12.43 -0.32 10.16
N LEU A 70 -12.41 -0.84 8.93
CA LEU A 70 -12.36 -0.03 7.71
C LEU A 70 -13.59 0.86 7.56
N LEU A 71 -14.78 0.34 7.85
CA LEU A 71 -16.04 1.10 7.79
C LEU A 71 -16.12 2.20 8.85
N GLN A 72 -15.44 2.01 9.98
CA GLN A 72 -15.39 2.98 11.07
C GLN A 72 -14.24 4.00 10.90
N CYS A 73 -13.36 3.83 9.89
CA CYS A 73 -12.26 4.75 9.66
C CYS A 73 -12.79 6.13 9.21
N PRO A 74 -12.25 7.24 9.77
CA PRO A 74 -12.70 8.60 9.46
C PRO A 74 -12.68 8.98 7.97
N ASP A 75 -11.79 8.35 7.19
CA ASP A 75 -11.65 8.61 5.74
C ASP A 75 -12.80 8.05 4.90
N GLN A 76 -13.49 6.99 5.35
CA GLN A 76 -14.65 6.44 4.64
C GLN A 76 -15.88 7.35 4.84
N ASN A 77 -16.03 7.92 6.05
CA ASN A 77 -17.18 8.75 6.43
C ASN A 77 -17.20 10.15 5.78
N ARG A 78 -16.10 10.58 5.14
CA ARG A 78 -16.01 11.88 4.45
C ARG A 78 -16.36 11.84 2.96
N HIS A 79 -16.54 10.65 2.38
CA HIS A 79 -16.81 10.47 0.95
C HIS A 79 -18.09 9.68 0.64
N GLN A 80 -19.01 9.57 1.60
CA GLN A 80 -20.38 9.12 1.35
C GLN A 80 -21.14 10.25 0.62
N PHE A 81 -21.21 10.14 -0.71
CA PHE A 81 -22.19 10.81 -1.56
C PHE A 81 -23.08 9.75 -2.19
#